data_AF-A0A7W1J1C3-F1
#
_entry.id   AF-A0A7W1J1C3-F1
#
_cell.length_a   1.000
_cell.length_b   1.000
_cell.length_c   1.000
_cell.angle_alpha   90.00
_cell.angle_beta   90.00
_cell.angle_gamma   90.00
#
_symmetry.space_group_name_H-M   'P 1'
#
loop_
_entity.id
_entity.type
_entity.pdbx_description
1 polymer ?
#
loop_
_entity_poly.entity_id
_entity_poly.type
_entity_poly.pdbx_seq_one_letter_code
_entity_poly.pdbx_strand_id
1 'polypeptide(L)'
;MTKYVETPRLLAILGPQPLWLHYQCIPVWEEPDTLFIVGWEQVTPAILEDLELIFGKTVRQIGTDERLVLETLIKAHAVDQPISELL
;
A
#
# COMPACT_ATOMS: atom_id res chain seq x y z
N MET A 1 14.24 -14.96 0.00
CA MET A 1 13.01 -14.88 -0.81
C MET A 1 12.31 -13.58 -0.46
N THR A 2 12.16 -12.66 -1.41
CA THR A 2 11.40 -11.42 -1.20
C THR A 2 9.92 -11.80 -1.13
N LYS A 3 9.33 -11.70 0.07
CA LYS A 3 7.93 -12.10 0.36
C LYS A 3 6.89 -11.35 -0.50
N TYR A 4 7.27 -10.18 -1.03
CA TYR A 4 6.40 -9.28 -1.79
C TYR A 4 7.09 -8.79 -3.06
N VAL A 5 7.20 -9.65 -4.08
CA VAL A 5 7.95 -9.38 -5.32
C VAL A 5 7.36 -8.21 -6.12
N GLU A 6 6.04 -8.04 -6.08
CA GLU A 6 5.31 -7.03 -6.88
C GLU A 6 5.20 -5.67 -6.19
N THR A 7 5.29 -5.63 -4.85
CA THR A 7 5.11 -4.41 -4.05
C THR A 7 5.92 -3.21 -4.53
N PRO A 8 7.22 -3.32 -4.85
CA PRO A 8 7.99 -2.17 -5.32
C PRO A 8 7.38 -1.51 -6.56
N ARG A 9 6.95 -2.33 -7.53
CA ARG A 9 6.31 -1.87 -8.77
C ARG A 9 4.96 -1.25 -8.46
N LEU A 10 4.17 -1.90 -7.60
CA LEU A 10 2.83 -1.44 -7.23
C LEU A 10 2.85 -0.12 -6.47
N LEU A 11 3.78 0.06 -5.53
CA LEU A 11 4.00 1.33 -4.82
C LEU A 11 4.34 2.46 -5.80
N ALA A 12 5.07 2.19 -6.87
CA ALA A 12 5.44 3.21 -7.86
C ALA A 12 4.29 3.60 -8.79
N ILE A 13 3.41 2.66 -9.15
CA ILE A 13 2.36 2.89 -10.15
C ILE A 13 1.00 3.25 -9.56
N LEU A 14 0.68 2.75 -8.36
CA LEU A 14 -0.67 2.89 -7.79
C LEU A 14 -0.81 4.20 -7.03
N GLY A 15 0.14 4.58 -6.17
CA GLY A 15 -0.06 5.78 -5.37
C GLY A 15 1.16 6.21 -4.57
N PRO A 16 1.16 7.46 -4.08
CA PRO A 16 2.32 8.03 -3.43
C PRO A 16 2.56 7.42 -2.05
N GLN A 17 3.80 7.46 -1.58
CA GLN A 17 4.20 6.89 -0.28
C GLN A 17 3.39 7.36 0.94
N PRO A 18 3.08 8.67 1.07
CA PRO A 18 2.35 9.17 2.23
C PRO A 18 1.00 8.50 2.39
N LEU A 19 0.37 8.09 1.28
CA LEU A 19 -0.89 7.36 1.26
C LEU A 19 -0.74 6.02 2.01
N TRP A 20 0.26 5.23 1.65
CA TRP A 20 0.51 3.90 2.21
C TRP A 20 0.92 3.95 3.69
N LEU A 21 1.65 5.00 4.09
CA LEU A 21 1.97 5.26 5.49
C LEU A 21 0.73 5.71 6.28
N HIS A 22 -0.11 6.57 5.70
CA HIS A 22 -1.34 7.05 6.32
C HIS A 22 -2.31 5.90 6.61
N TYR A 23 -2.53 5.02 5.62
CA TYR A 23 -3.42 3.87 5.75
C TYR A 23 -2.75 2.61 6.33
N GLN A 24 -1.47 2.69 6.69
CA GLN A 24 -0.74 1.64 7.39
C GLN A 24 -0.75 0.29 6.65
N CYS A 25 -0.71 0.33 5.32
CA CYS A 25 -0.78 -0.84 4.46
C CYS A 25 0.00 -0.64 3.16
N ILE A 26 0.36 -1.73 2.50
CA ILE A 26 1.02 -1.71 1.18
C ILE A 26 0.27 -2.58 0.16
N PRO A 27 0.31 -2.22 -1.13
CA PRO A 27 -0.15 -3.09 -2.19
C PRO A 27 0.87 -4.22 -2.41
N VAL A 28 0.38 -5.44 -2.62
CA VAL A 28 1.22 -6.63 -2.82
C VAL A 28 0.88 -7.41 -4.09
N TRP A 29 -0.34 -7.25 -4.60
CA TRP A 29 -0.78 -7.87 -5.84
C TRP A 29 -1.94 -7.06 -6.43
N GLU A 30 -2.08 -7.09 -7.75
CA GLU A 30 -3.14 -6.38 -8.45
C GLU A 30 -3.75 -7.26 -9.54
N GLU A 31 -5.08 -7.28 -9.58
CA GLU A 31 -5.92 -7.85 -10.64
C GLU A 31 -6.74 -6.74 -11.33
N PRO A 32 -7.42 -7.01 -12.46
CA PRO A 32 -8.19 -6.00 -13.18
C PRO A 32 -9.15 -5.20 -12.29
N ASP A 33 -9.92 -5.91 -11.44
CA ASP A 33 -10.97 -5.30 -10.61
C ASP A 33 -10.65 -5.35 -9.10
N THR A 34 -9.49 -5.88 -8.70
CA THR A 34 -9.15 -6.10 -7.28
C THR A 34 -7.70 -5.72 -6.97
N LEU A 35 -7.51 -4.97 -5.89
CA LEU A 35 -6.21 -4.65 -5.30
C LEU A 35 -6.03 -5.42 -4.00
N PHE A 36 -4.93 -6.15 -3.87
CA PHE A 36 -4.61 -6.89 -2.65
C PHE A 36 -3.55 -6.15 -1.84
N ILE A 37 -3.82 -6.03 -0.54
CA ILE A 37 -2.96 -5.29 0.39
C ILE A 37 -2.52 -6.15 1.59
N VAL A 38 -1.41 -5.76 2.20
CA VAL A 38 -0.98 -6.22 3.52
C VAL A 38 -0.88 -5.02 4.45
N GLY A 39 -1.52 -5.11 5.61
CA GLY A 39 -1.53 -4.06 6.64
C GLY A 39 -0.52 -4.31 7.76
N TRP A 40 -0.21 -3.29 8.55
CA TRP A 40 0.44 -3.49 9.87
C TRP A 40 -0.47 -4.28 10.81
N GLU A 41 -1.78 -3.99 10.72
CA GLU A 41 -2.85 -4.65 11.44
C GLU A 41 -4.05 -4.85 10.52
N GLN A 42 -5.17 -5.33 11.08
CA GLN A 42 -6.41 -5.43 10.32
C GLN A 42 -6.92 -4.03 9.96
N VAL A 43 -6.92 -3.73 8.66
CA VAL A 43 -7.39 -2.46 8.12
C VAL A 43 -8.90 -2.36 8.33
N THR A 44 -9.34 -1.19 8.81
CA THR A 44 -10.76 -0.96 9.09
C THR A 44 -11.58 -0.89 7.79
N PRO A 45 -12.88 -1.25 7.81
CA PRO A 45 -13.73 -1.16 6.62
C PRO A 45 -13.76 0.23 6.00
N ALA A 46 -13.77 1.30 6.80
CA ALA A 46 -13.76 2.67 6.30
C ALA A 46 -12.49 2.98 5.47
N ILE A 47 -11.33 2.49 5.92
CA ILE A 47 -10.09 2.64 5.15
C ILE A 47 -10.13 1.82 3.86
N LEU A 48 -10.69 0.61 3.90
CA LEU A 48 -10.84 -0.20 2.68
C LEU A 48 -11.73 0.53 1.67
N GLU A 49 -12.88 1.06 2.10
CA GLU A 49 -13.79 1.85 1.26
C GLU A 49 -13.09 3.09 0.66
N ASP A 50 -12.31 3.84 1.46
CA ASP A 50 -11.52 4.97 0.97
C ASP A 50 -10.54 4.53 -0.14
N LEU A 51 -9.80 3.44 0.08
CA LEU A 51 -8.87 2.89 -0.90
C LEU A 51 -9.62 2.42 -2.17
N GLU A 52 -10.79 1.80 -2.03
CA GLU A 52 -11.62 1.37 -3.17
C GLU A 52 -12.04 2.57 -4.04
N LEU A 53 -12.42 3.67 -3.40
CA LEU A 53 -12.77 4.92 -4.08
C LEU A 53 -11.56 5.55 -4.80
N ILE A 54 -10.39 5.55 -4.15
CA ILE A 54 -9.15 6.12 -4.71
C ILE A 54 -8.69 5.32 -5.94
N PHE A 55 -8.73 3.99 -5.87
CA PHE A 55 -8.20 3.12 -6.92
C PHE A 55 -9.24 2.67 -7.95
N GLY A 56 -10.53 2.87 -7.68
CA GLY A 56 -11.61 2.38 -8.54
C GLY A 56 -11.65 0.85 -8.64
N LYS A 57 -11.19 0.16 -7.61
CA LYS A 57 -11.05 -1.31 -7.55
C LYS A 57 -11.54 -1.82 -6.20
N THR A 58 -11.98 -3.06 -6.13
CA THR A 58 -12.23 -3.72 -4.84
C THR A 58 -10.91 -3.87 -4.08
N VAL A 59 -10.85 -3.60 -2.79
CA VAL A 59 -9.61 -3.70 -2.01
C VAL A 59 -9.74 -4.83 -0.99
N ARG A 60 -8.79 -5.75 -1.02
CA ARG A 60 -8.79 -6.92 -0.13
C ARG A 60 -7.48 -7.01 0.65
N GLN A 61 -7.60 -6.99 1.97
CA GLN A 61 -6.47 -7.34 2.82
C GLN A 61 -6.29 -8.86 2.83
N ILE A 62 -5.07 -9.33 2.53
CA ILE A 62 -4.73 -10.76 2.52
C ILE A 62 -3.85 -11.18 3.70
N GLY A 63 -3.44 -10.23 4.53
CA GLY A 63 -2.70 -10.52 5.74
C GLY A 63 -2.16 -9.28 6.44
N THR A 64 -1.38 -9.54 7.49
CA THR A 64 -0.65 -8.53 8.26
C THR A 64 0.84 -8.86 8.28
N ASP A 65 1.68 -7.85 8.46
CA ASP A 65 3.11 -8.04 8.69
C ASP A 65 3.66 -7.01 9.68
N GLU A 66 4.88 -7.23 10.14
CA GLU A 66 5.55 -6.32 11.05
C GLU A 66 5.69 -4.93 10.43
N ARG A 67 5.29 -3.92 11.19
CA ARG A 67 5.40 -2.51 10.81
C ARG A 67 6.78 -2.15 10.24
N LEU A 68 7.86 -2.62 10.89
CA LEU A 68 9.23 -2.34 10.46
C LEU A 68 9.51 -2.88 9.05
N VAL A 69 9.00 -4.06 8.72
CA VAL A 69 9.15 -4.68 7.40
C VAL A 69 8.43 -3.85 6.35
N LEU A 70 7.17 -3.49 6.59
CA LEU A 70 6.37 -2.73 5.64
C LEU A 70 6.89 -1.29 5.46
N GLU A 71 7.26 -0.62 6.55
CA GLU A 71 7.89 0.72 6.46
C GLU A 71 9.21 0.68 5.69
N THR A 72 10.03 -0.35 5.89
CA THR A 72 11.30 -0.51 5.16
C THR A 72 11.03 -0.69 3.68
N LEU A 73 10.01 -1.48 3.30
CA LEU A 73 9.60 -1.66 1.91
C LEU A 73 9.10 -0.37 1.27
N ILE A 74 8.28 0.41 1.99
CA ILE A 74 7.85 1.72 1.54
C ILE A 74 9.09 2.59 1.30
N LYS A 75 9.93 2.82 2.31
CA LYS A 75 11.10 3.70 2.20
C LYS A 75 12.10 3.27 1.12
N ALA A 76 12.31 1.95 0.93
CA ALA A 76 13.24 1.42 -0.07
C ALA A 76 12.75 1.58 -1.51
N HIS A 77 11.44 1.66 -1.72
CA HIS A 77 10.82 1.72 -3.05
C HIS A 77 10.04 3.03 -3.27
N ALA A 78 10.38 4.03 -2.47
CA ALA A 78 10.07 5.42 -2.74
C ALA A 78 10.66 5.81 -4.07
N VAL A 79 9.82 5.96 -5.08
CA VAL A 79 10.18 6.87 -6.16
C VAL A 79 10.34 8.24 -5.49
N ASP A 80 11.49 8.90 -5.67
CA ASP A 80 11.76 10.27 -5.22
C ASP A 80 10.66 11.21 -5.76
N GLN A 81 9.52 11.25 -5.11
CA GLN A 81 8.55 12.31 -5.28
C GLN A 81 8.90 13.35 -4.24
N PRO A 82 9.07 14.63 -4.64
CA PRO A 82 9.36 15.67 -3.69
C PRO A 82 8.29 15.63 -2.60
N ILE A 83 8.74 15.58 -1.34
CA ILE A 83 7.92 15.87 -0.17
C ILE A 83 7.58 17.37 -0.26
N SER A 84 6.77 17.77 -1.23
CA SER A 84 6.15 19.07 -1.26
C SER A 84 4.72 18.87 -0.78
N GLU A 85 4.55 19.26 0.49
CA GLU A 85 3.29 19.68 1.09
C GLU A 85 2.26 18.57 1.41
N LEU A 86 2.61 17.73 2.39
CA LEU A 86 1.63 17.08 3.29
C LEU A 86 2.02 17.32 4.76
N LEU A 87 2.38 18.58 5.08
CA LEU A 87 2.48 19.11 6.44
C LEU A 87 1.43 20.21 6.62
#